data_AF-A0A9N9NGE0-F1
#
_entry.id   AF-A0A9N9NGE0-F1
#
_cell.length_a   1.000
_cell.length_b   1.000
_cell.length_c   1.000
_cell.angle_alpha   90.00
_cell.angle_beta   90.00
_cell.angle_gamma   90.00
#
_symmetry.space_group_name_H-M   'P 1'
#
loop_
_entity.id
_entity.type
_entity.pdbx_description
1 polymer ?
#
loop_
_entity_poly.entity_id
_entity_poly.type
_entity_poly.pdbx_seq_one_letter_code
_entity_poly.pdbx_strand_id
1 'polypeptide(L)'
;YFIVRLQNSFLDCVRFCNGQLLQPHLVLSLGLATMAYVHTKIELCLYSDGACVGLILSDEIYDISYKTIGSLRDLGAVKIDKETSLSLNQVTNNIKVLKGKLKKITTPLYQHLFSGVHNISTEELSWKKPLASQVISKQLPKHLYFSFMKPAYRMMSSSPLHIQKKSDEFVSTFAENHTTDSSQKLSHDNTWKESDDRLAIVAERILNTLNDIWNNQAFGSEFANSLNEDTYVSNVILPVIRATLQDLPFGKSTFISSFEKQSDASANRRGDGRSGRRPDVMFFVKHRERNYELLYIECSRLICTKQKEQDDEIKLWREANDEMYYVHKRCKPDKDEFGIVGVQVAGQTMRLNVLIRDNADIHRYYHLLEAKVPIQPSDSVIVTKFVELLLVLRNILIVNMSLLYNAPLLEKSSTVTSPRS
;
A
#
# COMPACT_ATOMS: atom_id res chain seq x y z
N TYR A 1 20.91 28.05 30.59
CA TYR A 1 19.61 28.44 31.18
C TYR A 1 18.45 27.46 30.88
N PHE A 2 18.67 26.35 30.17
CA PHE A 2 17.61 25.36 29.83
C PHE A 2 17.62 24.08 30.67
N ILE A 3 18.63 23.86 31.51
CA ILE A 3 18.76 22.64 32.33
C ILE A 3 18.00 22.76 33.67
N VAL A 4 17.66 23.97 34.13
CA VAL A 4 16.89 24.17 35.39
C VAL A 4 15.37 24.12 35.17
N ARG A 5 14.88 24.20 33.92
CA ARG A 5 13.43 24.16 33.63
C ARG A 5 12.82 22.75 33.50
N LEU A 6 13.62 21.72 33.28
CA LEU A 6 13.14 20.33 33.15
C LEU A 6 12.99 19.59 34.49
N GLN A 7 13.66 20.05 35.56
CA GLN A 7 13.49 19.45 36.89
C GLN A 7 12.22 19.94 37.60
N ASN A 8 11.76 21.17 37.34
CA ASN A 8 10.58 21.72 38.03
C ASN A 8 9.25 21.17 37.49
N SER A 9 9.16 20.84 36.19
CA SER A 9 7.95 20.24 35.62
C SER A 9 7.73 18.78 36.04
N PHE A 10 8.80 18.07 36.46
CA PHE A 10 8.69 16.69 36.95
C PHE A 10 8.22 16.63 38.42
N LEU A 11 8.54 17.63 39.25
CA LEU A 11 8.07 17.69 40.64
C LEU A 11 6.61 18.18 40.76
N ASP A 12 6.15 19.06 39.86
CA ASP A 12 4.78 19.60 39.92
C ASP A 12 3.72 18.56 39.49
N CYS A 13 4.09 17.59 38.65
CA CYS A 13 3.17 16.53 38.21
C CYS A 13 2.85 15.51 39.33
N VAL A 14 3.65 15.48 40.41
CA VAL A 14 3.44 14.59 41.56
C VAL A 14 2.47 15.18 42.59
N ARG A 15 2.07 16.46 42.50
CA ARG A 15 1.27 17.14 43.54
C ARG A 15 -0.23 17.32 43.28
N PHE A 16 -0.78 16.83 42.17
CA PHE A 16 -2.21 16.90 41.90
C PHE A 16 -2.86 15.51 41.81
N CYS A 17 -2.86 14.77 42.93
CA CYS A 17 -3.87 13.75 43.23
C CYS A 17 -3.97 13.64 44.75
N ASN A 18 -5.18 13.77 45.27
CA ASN A 18 -5.50 13.83 46.70
C ASN A 18 -4.88 12.68 47.51
N GLY A 19 -3.76 12.96 48.18
CA GLY A 19 -3.43 12.44 49.50
C GLY A 19 -3.24 10.94 49.69
N GLN A 20 -3.00 10.12 48.65
CA GLN A 20 -2.64 8.70 48.82
C GLN A 20 -1.48 8.29 47.90
N LEU A 21 -0.43 7.72 48.50
CA LEU A 21 0.70 7.14 47.78
C LEU A 21 0.25 5.92 46.96
N LEU A 22 0.30 6.04 45.64
CA LEU A 22 0.14 4.92 44.71
C LEU A 22 1.45 4.12 44.58
N GLN A 23 1.31 2.80 44.48
CA GLN A 23 2.42 1.86 44.41
C GLN A 23 3.26 2.01 43.11
N PRO A 24 4.59 1.74 43.13
CA PRO A 24 5.52 2.06 42.04
C PRO A 24 5.20 1.46 40.66
N HIS A 25 4.45 0.37 40.61
CA HIS A 25 4.10 -0.32 39.35
C HIS A 25 2.98 0.37 38.54
N LEU A 26 2.15 1.20 39.18
CA LEU A 26 1.13 2.00 38.47
C LEU A 26 1.71 3.29 37.85
N VAL A 27 2.80 3.80 38.41
CA VAL A 27 3.49 5.01 37.91
C VAL A 27 4.26 4.71 36.61
N LEU A 28 4.82 3.50 36.47
CA LEU A 28 5.48 3.07 35.24
C LEU A 28 4.49 2.85 34.07
N SER A 29 3.28 2.36 34.37
CA SER A 29 2.27 2.08 33.33
C SER A 29 1.60 3.35 32.80
N LEU A 30 1.36 4.37 33.64
CA LEU A 30 0.93 5.70 33.16
C LEU A 30 2.06 6.49 32.47
N GLY A 31 3.31 6.35 32.93
CA GLY A 31 4.47 6.99 32.30
C GLY A 31 4.75 6.46 30.88
N LEU A 32 4.58 5.16 30.65
CA LEU A 32 4.73 4.53 29.33
C LEU A 32 3.56 4.83 28.39
N ALA A 33 2.33 4.94 28.90
CA ALA A 33 1.18 5.36 28.10
C ALA A 33 1.32 6.82 27.61
N THR A 34 1.96 7.69 28.40
CA THR A 34 2.17 9.10 28.03
C THR A 34 3.33 9.26 27.04
N MET A 35 4.38 8.43 27.12
CA MET A 35 5.46 8.41 26.11
C MET A 35 5.01 7.85 24.76
N ALA A 36 4.06 6.90 24.74
CA ALA A 36 3.46 6.40 23.50
C ALA A 36 2.58 7.46 22.79
N TYR A 37 2.11 8.47 23.50
CA TYR A 37 1.29 9.56 22.95
C TYR A 37 2.13 10.73 22.38
N VAL A 38 3.44 10.81 22.71
CA VAL A 38 4.28 11.97 22.35
C VAL A 38 5.27 11.70 21.20
N HIS A 39 5.50 10.46 20.77
CA HIS A 39 6.50 10.18 19.72
C HIS A 39 5.95 9.63 18.40
N THR A 40 5.17 10.46 17.69
CA THR A 40 5.03 10.38 16.21
C THR A 40 5.28 11.74 15.56
N LYS A 41 6.35 12.40 16.00
CA LYS A 41 7.01 13.49 15.26
C LYS A 41 8.52 13.25 15.32
N ILE A 42 9.04 12.55 14.32
CA ILE A 42 10.44 12.72 13.92
C ILE A 42 10.38 13.35 12.54
N GLU A 43 10.55 14.66 12.50
CA GLU A 43 10.91 15.42 11.31
C GLU A 43 12.35 15.04 10.95
N LEU A 44 12.55 14.50 9.74
CA LEU A 44 13.87 14.39 9.13
C LEU A 44 14.25 15.77 8.59
N CYS A 45 14.98 16.55 9.39
CA CYS A 45 15.77 17.67 8.89
C CYS A 45 17.07 17.11 8.32
N LEU A 46 17.17 17.05 6.99
CA LEU A 46 18.44 16.85 6.28
C LEU A 46 19.02 18.23 5.97
N TYR A 47 20.11 18.59 6.67
CA TYR A 47 21.04 19.61 6.20
C TYR A 47 22.30 18.94 5.68
N SER A 48 22.73 19.43 4.53
CA SER A 48 23.94 19.08 3.81
C SER A 48 25.20 19.32 4.63
N ASP A 49 26.09 18.34 4.68
CA ASP A 49 27.46 18.46 4.17
C ASP A 49 28.10 17.08 4.08
N GLY A 50 28.78 16.82 2.95
CA GLY A 50 29.19 15.50 2.44
C GLY A 50 29.68 14.47 3.47
N ALA A 51 28.86 13.43 3.70
CA ALA A 51 29.28 12.09 4.11
C ALA A 51 28.10 11.11 3.91
N CYS A 52 28.32 10.02 3.15
CA CYS A 52 27.39 8.90 3.09
C CYS A 52 27.26 8.27 4.48
N VAL A 53 26.05 8.26 5.06
CA VAL A 53 25.77 7.54 6.32
C VAL A 53 24.57 6.63 6.13
N GLY A 54 24.81 5.32 6.26
CA GLY A 54 23.80 4.28 6.27
C GLY A 54 22.91 4.36 7.51
N LEU A 55 21.63 4.07 7.33
CA LEU A 55 20.64 3.95 8.40
C LEU A 55 21.01 2.79 9.34
N ILE A 56 21.36 3.10 10.59
CA ILE A 56 21.28 2.16 11.71
C ILE A 56 19.91 2.39 12.36
N LEU A 57 18.93 1.56 12.03
CA LEU A 57 17.73 1.41 12.87
C LEU A 57 18.15 0.60 14.09
N SER A 58 17.94 1.13 15.31
CA SER A 58 18.31 0.43 16.53
C SER A 58 17.41 -0.80 16.77
N ASP A 59 18.03 -1.91 17.17
CA ASP A 59 17.38 -3.21 17.39
C ASP A 59 16.18 -3.17 18.37
N GLU A 60 16.11 -2.16 19.25
CA GLU A 60 15.04 -2.02 20.25
C GLU A 60 13.68 -1.62 19.65
N ILE A 61 13.65 -0.77 18.60
CA ILE A 61 12.38 -0.35 17.96
C ILE A 61 11.77 -1.50 17.17
N TYR A 62 12.61 -2.34 16.58
CA TYR A 62 12.18 -3.55 15.88
C TYR A 62 11.62 -4.58 16.87
N ASP A 63 12.26 -4.76 18.04
CA ASP A 63 11.86 -5.76 19.04
C ASP A 63 10.54 -5.40 19.73
N ILE A 64 10.27 -4.11 19.99
CA ILE A 64 9.00 -3.63 20.55
C ILE A 64 7.86 -3.83 19.53
N SER A 65 8.09 -3.45 18.27
CA SER A 65 7.10 -3.63 17.19
C SER A 65 6.76 -5.10 16.96
N TYR A 66 7.78 -5.98 17.02
CA TYR A 66 7.61 -7.42 16.88
C TYR A 66 6.87 -8.04 18.07
N LYS A 67 7.18 -7.62 19.31
CA LYS A 67 6.47 -8.06 20.51
C LYS A 67 5.01 -7.63 20.52
N THR A 68 4.70 -6.41 20.08
CA THR A 68 3.32 -5.93 19.94
C THR A 68 2.53 -6.74 18.88
N ILE A 69 3.15 -7.06 17.74
CA ILE A 69 2.55 -7.95 16.74
C ILE A 69 2.38 -9.37 17.29
N GLY A 70 3.31 -9.84 18.12
CA GLY A 70 3.20 -11.10 18.87
C GLY A 70 1.97 -11.14 19.77
N SER A 71 1.78 -10.12 20.60
CA SER A 71 0.63 -10.02 21.51
C SER A 71 -0.72 -9.92 20.76
N LEU A 72 -0.74 -9.26 19.60
CA LEU A 72 -1.94 -9.20 18.75
C LEU A 72 -2.29 -10.55 18.10
N ARG A 73 -1.30 -11.42 17.88
CA ARG A 73 -1.52 -12.82 17.44
C ARG A 73 -2.11 -13.69 18.55
N ASP A 74 -1.71 -13.45 19.79
CA ASP A 74 -2.19 -14.22 20.95
C ASP A 74 -3.63 -13.83 21.33
N LEU A 75 -4.05 -12.60 21.02
CA LEU A 75 -5.40 -12.09 21.24
C LEU A 75 -6.41 -12.46 20.14
N GLY A 76 -6.01 -13.17 19.09
CA GLY A 76 -6.91 -13.58 17.99
C GLY A 76 -7.44 -12.43 17.12
N ALA A 77 -6.93 -11.20 17.32
CA ALA A 77 -7.31 -10.00 16.57
C ALA A 77 -6.84 -10.01 15.11
N VAL A 78 -5.91 -10.92 14.76
CA VAL A 78 -5.45 -11.19 13.40
C VAL A 78 -5.86 -12.62 13.03
N LYS A 79 -6.83 -12.78 12.13
CA LYS A 79 -7.10 -14.09 11.49
C LYS A 79 -5.97 -14.37 10.51
N ILE A 80 -5.03 -15.18 10.96
CA ILE A 80 -4.12 -15.90 10.08
C ILE A 80 -4.73 -17.30 10.01
N ASP A 81 -4.95 -17.82 8.80
CA ASP A 81 -4.96 -19.27 8.61
C ASP A 81 -3.56 -19.73 9.04
N LYS A 82 -3.37 -19.99 10.34
CA LYS A 82 -2.09 -20.43 10.86
C LYS A 82 -1.79 -21.72 10.11
N GLU A 83 -0.76 -21.66 9.28
CA GLU A 83 -0.29 -22.81 8.52
C GLU A 83 -0.21 -23.99 9.47
N THR A 84 -1.00 -25.03 9.17
CA THR A 84 -1.23 -26.10 10.14
C THR A 84 0.11 -26.76 10.43
N SER A 85 0.53 -26.71 11.69
CA SER A 85 1.81 -27.28 12.09
C SER A 85 1.84 -28.76 11.73
N LEU A 86 2.96 -29.21 11.15
CA LEU A 86 3.18 -30.65 10.98
C LEU A 86 3.19 -31.33 12.36
N SER A 87 2.43 -32.41 12.49
CA SER A 87 2.49 -33.28 13.66
C SER A 87 3.85 -33.96 13.78
N LEU A 88 4.25 -34.33 15.00
CA LEU A 88 5.50 -35.06 15.24
C LEU A 88 5.58 -36.35 14.41
N ASN A 89 4.45 -37.04 14.19
CA ASN A 89 4.38 -38.22 13.34
C ASN A 89 4.69 -37.89 11.87
N GLN A 90 4.17 -36.77 11.35
CA GLN A 90 4.49 -36.31 9.99
C GLN A 90 5.97 -35.95 9.86
N VAL A 91 6.53 -35.22 10.84
CA VAL A 91 7.96 -34.87 10.85
C VAL A 91 8.83 -36.13 10.91
N THR A 92 8.49 -37.07 11.77
CA THR A 92 9.21 -38.35 11.91
C THR A 92 9.19 -39.15 10.61
N ASN A 93 8.02 -39.26 9.98
CA ASN A 93 7.87 -39.93 8.69
C ASN A 93 8.67 -39.22 7.59
N ASN A 94 8.62 -37.90 7.53
CA ASN A 94 9.39 -37.10 6.57
C ASN A 94 10.89 -37.35 6.70
N ILE A 95 11.43 -37.31 7.93
CA ILE A 95 12.84 -37.57 8.19
C ILE A 95 13.23 -39.01 7.84
N LYS A 96 12.39 -39.99 8.17
CA LYS A 96 12.60 -41.40 7.79
C LYS A 96 12.68 -41.57 6.28
N VAL A 97 11.75 -40.96 5.54
CA VAL A 97 11.73 -40.99 4.07
C VAL A 97 12.98 -40.32 3.49
N LEU A 98 13.36 -39.15 4.00
CA LEU A 98 14.56 -38.43 3.54
C LEU A 98 15.84 -39.22 3.80
N LYS A 99 16.03 -39.78 5.01
CA LYS A 99 17.16 -40.67 5.35
C LYS A 99 17.22 -41.86 4.39
N GLY A 100 16.08 -42.47 4.09
CA GLY A 100 15.97 -43.57 3.13
C GLY A 100 16.39 -43.18 1.71
N LYS A 101 16.01 -41.98 1.23
CA LYS A 101 16.42 -41.44 -0.07
C LYS A 101 17.93 -41.16 -0.12
N LEU A 102 18.48 -40.51 0.90
CA LEU A 102 19.90 -40.16 0.97
C LEU A 102 20.80 -41.41 1.05
N LYS A 103 20.40 -42.43 1.82
CA LYS A 103 21.16 -43.67 1.99
C LYS A 103 21.37 -44.45 0.68
N LYS A 104 20.46 -44.31 -0.29
CA LYS A 104 20.53 -45.02 -1.58
C LYS A 104 21.65 -44.51 -2.50
N ILE A 105 22.15 -43.29 -2.28
CA ILE A 105 23.12 -42.64 -3.17
C ILE A 105 24.45 -42.52 -2.43
N THR A 106 25.50 -43.12 -2.99
CA THR A 106 26.82 -43.26 -2.35
C THR A 106 27.81 -42.15 -2.71
N THR A 107 27.37 -41.08 -3.38
CA THR A 107 28.26 -39.97 -3.73
C THR A 107 28.70 -39.18 -2.48
N PRO A 108 29.88 -38.54 -2.47
CA PRO A 108 30.38 -37.79 -1.31
C PRO A 108 29.40 -36.74 -0.77
N LEU A 109 28.68 -36.07 -1.68
CA LEU A 109 27.63 -35.12 -1.31
C LEU A 109 26.50 -35.79 -0.52
N TYR A 110 25.95 -36.89 -1.02
CA TYR A 110 24.80 -37.57 -0.40
C TYR A 110 25.18 -38.28 0.89
N GLN A 111 26.41 -38.80 0.99
CA GLN A 111 26.95 -39.32 2.24
C GLN A 111 27.08 -38.22 3.29
N HIS A 112 27.62 -37.05 2.93
CA HIS A 112 27.73 -35.92 3.86
C HIS A 112 26.35 -35.40 4.30
N LEU A 113 25.40 -35.30 3.37
CA LEU A 113 24.00 -34.94 3.66
C LEU A 113 23.34 -35.97 4.58
N PHE A 114 23.55 -37.27 4.33
CA PHE A 114 23.04 -38.34 5.19
C PHE A 114 23.61 -38.21 6.61
N SER A 115 24.92 -38.09 6.77
CA SER A 115 25.56 -37.89 8.08
C SER A 115 25.01 -36.67 8.80
N GLY A 116 24.81 -35.56 8.06
CA GLY A 116 24.23 -34.34 8.60
C GLY A 116 22.77 -34.47 9.04
N VAL A 117 22.01 -35.44 8.51
CA VAL A 117 20.59 -35.68 8.88
C VAL A 117 20.45 -36.85 9.86
N HIS A 118 21.41 -37.78 9.89
CA HIS A 118 21.33 -39.03 10.65
C HIS A 118 21.13 -38.81 12.15
N ASN A 119 21.85 -37.85 12.71
CA ASN A 119 21.90 -37.58 14.15
C ASN A 119 20.91 -36.51 14.63
N ILE A 120 20.04 -35.99 13.74
CA ILE A 120 19.07 -34.97 14.14
C ILE A 120 17.90 -35.64 14.86
N SER A 121 17.62 -35.18 16.09
CA SER A 121 16.42 -35.56 16.84
C SER A 121 15.17 -35.02 16.15
N THR A 122 14.18 -35.89 15.91
CA THR A 122 12.89 -35.50 15.33
C THR A 122 12.02 -34.72 16.31
N GLU A 123 12.27 -34.87 17.61
CA GLU A 123 11.56 -34.16 18.68
C GLU A 123 11.94 -32.67 18.75
N GLU A 124 13.13 -32.31 18.26
CA GLU A 124 13.64 -30.94 18.20
C GLU A 124 13.32 -30.22 16.87
N LEU A 125 12.78 -30.95 15.88
CA LEU A 125 12.47 -30.42 14.56
C LEU A 125 11.05 -29.82 14.51
N SER A 126 10.97 -28.50 14.65
CA SER A 126 9.72 -27.78 14.36
C SER A 126 9.44 -27.68 12.86
N TRP A 127 8.16 -27.61 12.48
CA TRP A 127 7.70 -27.40 11.09
C TRP A 127 8.30 -26.14 10.43
N LYS A 128 8.79 -25.18 11.22
CA LYS A 128 9.50 -23.99 10.76
C LYS A 128 10.88 -24.30 10.16
N LYS A 129 11.44 -25.49 10.39
CA LYS A 129 12.69 -25.93 9.78
C LYS A 129 12.37 -26.65 8.47
N PRO A 130 12.95 -26.25 7.32
CA PRO A 130 12.68 -26.90 6.01
C PRO A 130 12.87 -28.42 6.04
N LEU A 131 13.82 -28.89 6.87
CA LEU A 131 14.13 -30.29 7.03
C LEU A 131 12.94 -31.11 7.56
N ALA A 132 12.07 -30.52 8.40
CA ALA A 132 10.84 -31.17 8.87
C ALA A 132 9.88 -31.51 7.71
N SER A 133 10.03 -30.84 6.56
CA SER A 133 9.28 -31.05 5.31
C SER A 133 10.10 -31.73 4.22
N GLN A 134 11.16 -32.48 4.59
CA GLN A 134 12.08 -33.16 3.67
C GLN A 134 12.97 -32.25 2.80
N VAL A 135 13.06 -30.94 3.11
CA VAL A 135 13.85 -29.98 2.33
C VAL A 135 15.21 -29.76 2.98
N ILE A 136 16.29 -29.88 2.20
CA ILE A 136 17.67 -29.67 2.66
C ILE A 136 18.10 -28.24 2.33
N SER A 137 18.38 -27.45 3.37
CA SER A 137 18.84 -26.05 3.26
C SER A 137 20.10 -25.77 4.11
N LYS A 138 21.05 -26.71 4.14
CA LYS A 138 22.25 -26.63 4.99
C LYS A 138 23.42 -25.91 4.31
N GLN A 139 24.23 -25.21 5.10
CA GLN A 139 25.59 -24.81 4.70
C GLN A 139 26.47 -26.06 4.61
N LEU A 140 27.06 -26.28 3.43
CA LEU A 140 27.95 -27.39 3.15
C LEU A 140 29.41 -26.92 3.13
N PRO A 141 30.38 -27.80 3.43
CA PRO A 141 31.78 -27.51 3.18
C PRO A 141 32.01 -27.07 1.73
N LYS A 142 32.94 -26.13 1.50
CA LYS A 142 33.22 -25.53 0.18
C LYS A 142 33.37 -26.57 -0.94
N HIS A 143 34.03 -27.70 -0.66
CA HIS A 143 34.26 -28.76 -1.65
C HIS A 143 32.98 -29.51 -2.09
N LEU A 144 31.94 -29.56 -1.24
CA LEU A 144 30.64 -30.18 -1.57
C LEU A 144 29.61 -29.16 -2.05
N TYR A 145 29.79 -27.89 -1.67
CA TYR A 145 28.89 -26.80 -2.03
C TYR A 145 28.70 -26.69 -3.54
N PHE A 146 29.78 -26.79 -4.32
CA PHE A 146 29.68 -26.75 -5.78
C PHE A 146 28.80 -27.87 -6.35
N SER A 147 28.97 -29.09 -5.86
CA SER A 147 28.17 -30.25 -6.30
C SER A 147 26.70 -30.11 -5.91
N PHE A 148 26.43 -29.56 -4.72
CA PHE A 148 25.07 -29.28 -4.24
C PHE A 148 24.38 -28.19 -5.06
N MET A 149 25.10 -27.11 -5.37
CA MET A 149 24.59 -25.98 -6.15
C MET A 149 24.60 -26.22 -7.66
N LYS A 150 25.20 -27.30 -8.17
CA LYS A 150 25.30 -27.60 -9.60
C LYS A 150 23.96 -27.48 -10.36
N PRO A 151 22.81 -27.99 -9.85
CA PRO A 151 21.51 -27.76 -10.50
C PRO A 151 21.12 -26.29 -10.53
N ALA A 152 21.32 -25.55 -9.43
CA ALA A 152 21.04 -24.11 -9.36
C ALA A 152 21.95 -23.30 -10.30
N TYR A 153 23.25 -23.63 -10.38
CA TYR A 153 24.18 -23.01 -11.34
C TYR A 153 23.76 -23.22 -12.80
N ARG A 154 23.11 -24.34 -13.13
CA ARG A 154 22.56 -24.58 -14.47
C ARG A 154 21.28 -23.80 -14.75
N MET A 155 20.52 -23.43 -13.72
CA MET A 155 19.34 -22.57 -13.84
C MET A 155 19.74 -21.10 -13.98
N MET A 156 20.92 -20.71 -13.47
CA MET A 156 21.44 -19.36 -13.59
C MET A 156 22.13 -19.16 -14.93
N SER A 157 21.77 -18.07 -15.62
CA SER A 157 22.48 -17.59 -16.81
C SER A 157 23.34 -16.41 -16.42
N SER A 158 24.54 -16.28 -17.00
CA SER A 158 25.34 -15.07 -16.87
C SER A 158 24.60 -13.89 -17.49
N SER A 159 24.52 -12.76 -16.78
CA SER A 159 23.90 -11.55 -17.32
C SER A 159 24.65 -11.10 -18.59
N PRO A 160 23.98 -10.94 -19.73
CA PRO A 160 24.62 -10.45 -20.94
C PRO A 160 25.15 -9.01 -20.76
N LEU A 161 26.33 -8.71 -21.31
CA LEU A 161 26.97 -7.37 -21.20
C LEU A 161 26.07 -6.23 -21.71
N HIS A 162 25.24 -6.49 -22.73
CA HIS A 162 24.31 -5.49 -23.25
C HIS A 162 23.21 -5.09 -22.25
N ILE A 163 22.83 -6.00 -21.33
CA ILE A 163 21.87 -5.69 -20.26
C ILE A 163 22.51 -4.74 -19.26
N GLN A 164 23.78 -4.97 -18.89
CA GLN A 164 24.51 -4.05 -18.01
C GLN A 164 24.57 -2.65 -18.63
N LYS A 165 24.93 -2.55 -19.92
CA LYS A 165 24.95 -1.27 -20.64
C LYS A 165 23.58 -0.57 -20.61
N LYS A 166 22.49 -1.29 -20.88
CA LYS A 166 21.12 -0.72 -20.83
C LYS A 166 20.73 -0.27 -19.42
N SER A 167 21.11 -1.03 -18.38
CA SER A 167 20.85 -0.66 -17.00
C SER A 167 21.62 0.60 -16.60
N ASP A 168 22.90 0.69 -16.97
CA ASP A 168 23.74 1.86 -16.71
C ASP A 168 23.21 3.08 -17.45
N GLU A 169 22.76 2.91 -18.70
CA GLU A 169 22.09 3.94 -19.49
C GLU A 169 20.79 4.39 -18.82
N PHE A 170 19.93 3.47 -18.37
CA PHE A 170 18.71 3.81 -17.64
C PHE A 170 19.01 4.61 -16.37
N VAL A 171 19.96 4.17 -15.54
CA VAL A 171 20.30 4.86 -14.28
C VAL A 171 20.92 6.24 -14.56
N SER A 172 21.79 6.34 -15.55
CA SER A 172 22.46 7.61 -15.90
C SER A 172 21.54 8.62 -16.58
N THR A 173 20.53 8.15 -17.31
CA THR A 173 19.53 9.00 -17.99
C THR A 173 18.27 9.21 -17.17
N PHE A 174 18.15 8.55 -16.02
CA PHE A 174 17.02 8.72 -15.10
C PHE A 174 16.99 10.16 -14.59
N ALA A 175 16.17 10.98 -15.23
CA ALA A 175 15.81 12.29 -14.73
C ALA A 175 14.60 12.12 -13.83
N GLU A 176 14.72 12.61 -12.60
CA GLU A 176 13.57 12.77 -11.75
C GLU A 176 12.57 13.73 -12.40
N ASN A 177 11.32 13.33 -12.58
CA ASN A 177 10.28 14.24 -13.05
C ASN A 177 10.18 15.43 -12.07
N HIS A 178 10.75 16.58 -12.47
CA HIS A 178 10.66 17.81 -11.72
C HIS A 178 9.22 18.35 -11.85
N THR A 179 8.68 18.78 -10.71
CA THR A 179 7.36 19.37 -10.59
C THR A 179 7.21 20.57 -11.52
N THR A 180 6.22 20.53 -12.40
CA THR A 180 5.54 21.75 -12.81
C THR A 180 4.45 21.96 -11.80
N ASP A 181 4.70 22.75 -10.75
CA ASP A 181 3.59 23.35 -10.01
C ASP A 181 2.89 24.25 -11.03
N SER A 182 1.89 23.72 -11.72
CA SER A 182 1.00 24.57 -12.50
C SER A 182 0.26 25.43 -11.48
N SER A 183 0.74 26.66 -11.32
CA SER A 183 0.10 27.70 -10.51
C SER A 183 -1.25 28.10 -11.08
N GLN A 184 -1.59 27.63 -12.29
CA GLN A 184 -2.87 27.90 -12.90
C GLN A 184 -3.96 27.09 -12.22
N LYS A 185 -4.88 27.82 -11.58
CA LYS A 185 -6.15 27.30 -11.10
C LYS A 185 -7.01 26.89 -12.29
N LEU A 186 -7.37 25.60 -12.36
CA LEU A 186 -8.26 25.03 -13.37
C LEU A 186 -9.69 24.92 -12.82
N SER A 187 -10.66 24.78 -13.71
CA SER A 187 -12.08 24.52 -13.39
C SER A 187 -12.66 23.45 -14.32
N HIS A 188 -13.76 22.83 -13.89
CA HIS A 188 -14.52 21.91 -14.74
C HIS A 188 -15.42 22.71 -15.67
N ASP A 189 -15.14 22.67 -16.97
CA ASP A 189 -15.83 23.46 -18.00
C ASP A 189 -16.20 22.63 -19.24
N ASN A 190 -16.22 21.31 -19.08
CA ASN A 190 -16.42 20.32 -20.16
C ASN A 190 -15.37 20.38 -21.28
N THR A 191 -14.16 20.87 -21.00
CA THR A 191 -13.01 20.83 -21.92
C THR A 191 -11.89 19.92 -21.41
N TRP A 192 -11.07 19.44 -22.35
CA TRP A 192 -9.85 18.69 -22.04
C TRP A 192 -8.74 19.63 -21.58
N LYS A 193 -8.08 19.28 -20.46
CA LYS A 193 -6.98 20.07 -19.89
C LYS A 193 -5.62 19.70 -20.47
N GLU A 194 -5.56 18.64 -21.24
CA GLU A 194 -4.38 18.20 -21.98
C GLU A 194 -4.66 18.27 -23.49
N SER A 195 -3.61 18.47 -24.29
CA SER A 195 -3.72 18.51 -25.75
C SER A 195 -4.08 17.14 -26.34
N ASP A 196 -4.62 17.13 -27.56
CA ASP A 196 -4.95 15.92 -28.30
C ASP A 196 -3.74 14.96 -28.40
N ASP A 197 -2.53 15.48 -28.63
CA ASP A 197 -1.31 14.67 -28.66
C ASP A 197 -1.06 13.95 -27.33
N ARG A 198 -1.31 14.63 -26.20
CA ARG A 198 -1.12 14.03 -24.86
C ARG A 198 -2.22 13.02 -24.56
N LEU A 199 -3.46 13.31 -24.92
CA LEU A 199 -4.57 12.36 -24.81
C LEU A 199 -4.30 11.09 -25.65
N ALA A 200 -3.78 11.25 -26.88
CA ALA A 200 -3.41 10.14 -27.75
C ALA A 200 -2.30 9.27 -27.13
N ILE A 201 -1.26 9.88 -26.56
CA ILE A 201 -0.18 9.15 -25.85
C ILE A 201 -0.74 8.35 -24.67
N VAL A 202 -1.63 8.94 -23.86
CA VAL A 202 -2.25 8.25 -22.72
C VAL A 202 -3.15 7.11 -23.21
N ALA A 203 -3.94 7.34 -24.26
CA ALA A 203 -4.78 6.31 -24.87
C ALA A 203 -3.93 5.13 -25.39
N GLU A 204 -2.81 5.40 -26.08
CA GLU A 204 -1.90 4.35 -26.56
C GLU A 204 -1.33 3.52 -25.41
N ARG A 205 -0.95 4.14 -24.29
CA ARG A 205 -0.48 3.41 -23.09
C ARG A 205 -1.57 2.52 -22.50
N ILE A 206 -2.81 3.00 -22.44
CA ILE A 206 -3.96 2.20 -21.98
C ILE A 206 -4.17 1.01 -22.93
N LEU A 207 -4.13 1.23 -24.25
CA LEU A 207 -4.30 0.19 -25.26
C LEU A 207 -3.18 -0.85 -25.22
N ASN A 208 -1.92 -0.43 -25.03
CA ASN A 208 -0.79 -1.35 -24.84
C ASN A 208 -0.97 -2.20 -23.57
N THR A 209 -1.49 -1.60 -22.49
CA THR A 209 -1.83 -2.35 -21.27
C THR A 209 -2.94 -3.36 -21.51
N LEU A 210 -3.98 -3.00 -22.29
CA LEU A 210 -5.03 -3.93 -22.70
C LEU A 210 -4.50 -5.07 -23.57
N ASN A 211 -3.55 -4.79 -24.46
CA ASN A 211 -2.89 -5.81 -25.25
C ASN A 211 -2.16 -6.84 -24.36
N ASP A 212 -1.46 -6.40 -23.32
CA ASP A 212 -0.83 -7.31 -22.35
C ASP A 212 -1.87 -8.14 -21.58
N ILE A 213 -2.99 -7.51 -21.19
CA ILE A 213 -4.11 -8.19 -20.52
C ILE A 213 -4.72 -9.27 -21.43
N TRP A 214 -4.97 -8.98 -22.70
CA TRP A 214 -5.56 -9.94 -23.64
C TRP A 214 -4.65 -11.13 -23.94
N ASN A 215 -3.33 -10.94 -23.86
CA ASN A 215 -2.36 -12.01 -24.00
C ASN A 215 -2.16 -12.84 -22.71
N ASN A 216 -2.81 -12.47 -21.60
CA ASN A 216 -2.77 -13.23 -20.37
C ASN A 216 -3.85 -14.33 -20.34
N GLN A 217 -3.42 -15.59 -20.43
CA GLN A 217 -4.30 -16.76 -20.44
C GLN A 217 -5.21 -16.88 -19.21
N ALA A 218 -4.85 -16.27 -18.07
CA ALA A 218 -5.70 -16.27 -16.88
C ALA A 218 -7.07 -15.62 -17.14
N PHE A 219 -7.16 -14.68 -18.09
CA PHE A 219 -8.39 -14.03 -18.50
C PHE A 219 -9.04 -14.68 -19.73
N GLY A 220 -8.51 -15.81 -20.20
CA GLY A 220 -9.15 -16.66 -21.19
C GLY A 220 -10.47 -17.23 -20.68
N SER A 221 -11.33 -17.70 -21.59
CA SER A 221 -12.67 -18.23 -21.28
C SER A 221 -12.66 -19.40 -20.30
N GLU A 222 -11.55 -20.14 -20.22
CA GLU A 222 -11.38 -21.29 -19.32
C GLU A 222 -11.25 -20.87 -17.85
N PHE A 223 -10.48 -19.81 -17.55
CA PHE A 223 -10.09 -19.47 -16.18
C PHE A 223 -10.76 -18.22 -15.62
N ALA A 224 -11.27 -17.31 -16.47
CA ALA A 224 -11.78 -16.00 -16.06
C ALA A 224 -12.83 -16.08 -14.93
N ASN A 225 -13.73 -17.07 -14.98
CA ASN A 225 -14.80 -17.24 -13.99
C ASN A 225 -14.31 -17.76 -12.63
N SER A 226 -13.08 -18.28 -12.56
CA SER A 226 -12.47 -18.82 -11.34
C SER A 226 -11.56 -17.82 -10.63
N LEU A 227 -11.29 -16.67 -11.24
CA LEU A 227 -10.38 -15.67 -10.69
C LEU A 227 -10.98 -15.00 -9.44
N ASN A 228 -10.11 -14.80 -8.44
CA ASN A 228 -10.45 -14.01 -7.27
C ASN A 228 -10.37 -12.51 -7.58
N GLU A 229 -10.89 -11.72 -6.64
CA GLU A 229 -10.95 -10.25 -6.72
C GLU A 229 -9.55 -9.65 -6.85
N ASP A 230 -8.62 -10.06 -6.00
CA ASP A 230 -7.23 -9.59 -6.00
C ASP A 230 -6.52 -9.80 -7.33
N THR A 231 -6.76 -10.93 -8.01
CA THR A 231 -6.17 -11.24 -9.32
C THR A 231 -6.73 -10.31 -10.40
N TYR A 232 -8.02 -10.00 -10.34
CA TYR A 232 -8.63 -9.06 -11.28
C TYR A 232 -8.12 -7.62 -11.04
N VAL A 233 -8.02 -7.21 -9.78
CA VAL A 233 -7.48 -5.90 -9.40
C VAL A 233 -6.02 -5.78 -9.81
N SER A 234 -5.16 -6.72 -9.43
CA SER A 234 -3.71 -6.66 -9.67
C SER A 234 -3.31 -6.73 -11.13
N ASN A 235 -4.02 -7.51 -11.95
CA ASN A 235 -3.62 -7.78 -13.33
C ASN A 235 -4.42 -6.97 -14.37
N VAL A 236 -5.56 -6.38 -14.01
CA VAL A 236 -6.37 -5.58 -14.94
C VAL A 236 -6.54 -4.16 -14.44
N ILE A 237 -7.23 -3.98 -13.31
CA ILE A 237 -7.67 -2.64 -12.86
C ILE A 237 -6.48 -1.75 -12.47
N LEU A 238 -5.56 -2.26 -11.66
CA LEU A 238 -4.41 -1.50 -11.21
C LEU A 238 -3.47 -1.12 -12.37
N PRO A 239 -3.13 -2.01 -13.33
CA PRO A 239 -2.37 -1.65 -14.52
C PRO A 239 -3.03 -0.55 -15.37
N VAL A 240 -4.32 -0.66 -15.69
CA VAL A 240 -4.99 0.36 -16.53
C VAL A 240 -5.08 1.72 -15.82
N ILE A 241 -5.32 1.72 -14.50
CA ILE A 241 -5.31 2.96 -13.70
C ILE A 241 -3.91 3.57 -13.67
N ARG A 242 -2.85 2.75 -13.52
CA ARG A 242 -1.46 3.24 -13.59
C ARG A 242 -1.13 3.84 -14.96
N ALA A 243 -1.52 3.18 -16.06
CA ALA A 243 -1.33 3.71 -17.40
C ALA A 243 -2.07 5.04 -17.60
N THR A 244 -3.29 5.13 -17.07
CA THR A 244 -4.14 6.33 -17.14
C THR A 244 -3.55 7.51 -16.36
N LEU A 245 -3.00 7.26 -15.18
CA LEU A 245 -2.54 8.31 -14.25
C LEU A 245 -1.02 8.58 -14.33
N GLN A 246 -0.32 7.95 -15.28
CA GLN A 246 1.11 8.17 -15.50
C GLN A 246 1.36 9.61 -15.99
N ASP A 247 2.45 10.24 -15.52
CA ASP A 247 2.88 11.58 -15.95
C ASP A 247 1.79 12.67 -15.77
N LEU A 248 1.01 12.61 -14.69
CA LEU A 248 0.09 13.69 -14.32
C LEU A 248 0.83 15.00 -14.02
N PRO A 249 0.20 16.18 -14.24
CA PRO A 249 0.81 17.51 -14.12
C PRO A 249 1.19 17.96 -12.70
N PHE A 250 1.32 17.03 -11.75
CA PHE A 250 1.81 17.28 -10.38
C PHE A 250 2.97 16.33 -9.99
N GLY A 251 3.43 15.50 -10.93
CA GLY A 251 4.63 14.69 -10.80
C GLY A 251 4.68 13.85 -9.52
N LYS A 252 5.76 14.03 -8.75
CA LYS A 252 6.11 13.26 -7.56
C LYS A 252 5.20 13.46 -6.35
N SER A 253 4.29 14.42 -6.37
CA SER A 253 3.34 14.57 -5.27
C SER A 253 2.27 13.48 -5.29
N THR A 254 2.14 12.74 -6.39
CA THR A 254 1.07 11.77 -6.55
C THR A 254 1.59 10.34 -6.44
N PHE A 255 0.77 9.45 -5.88
CA PHE A 255 1.06 8.02 -5.90
C PHE A 255 -0.21 7.19 -5.79
N ILE A 256 -0.14 5.94 -6.25
CA ILE A 256 -1.23 4.96 -6.14
C ILE A 256 -0.83 3.94 -5.07
N SER A 257 -1.76 3.62 -4.17
CA SER A 257 -1.65 2.47 -3.26
C SER A 257 -2.75 1.45 -3.56
N SER A 258 -2.53 0.19 -3.19
CA SER A 258 -3.54 -0.86 -3.30
C SER A 258 -3.47 -1.85 -2.14
N PHE A 259 -4.53 -2.64 -1.97
CA PHE A 259 -4.68 -3.73 -0.99
C PHE A 259 -4.64 -3.25 0.49
N GLU A 260 -3.45 -3.16 1.07
CA GLU A 260 -3.30 -3.10 2.54
C GLU A 260 -3.29 -1.69 3.13
N LYS A 261 -3.20 -0.64 2.29
CA LYS A 261 -3.20 0.74 2.80
C LYS A 261 -4.57 1.08 3.37
N GLN A 262 -4.58 1.62 4.58
CA GLN A 262 -5.78 2.17 5.19
C GLN A 262 -5.96 3.63 4.78
N SER A 263 -7.22 4.04 4.58
CA SER A 263 -7.60 5.43 4.39
C SER A 263 -7.39 6.23 5.67
N ASP A 264 -6.59 7.30 5.57
CA ASP A 264 -6.29 8.23 6.66
C ASP A 264 -7.52 9.10 6.97
N ALA A 265 -8.34 9.42 5.96
CA ALA A 265 -9.59 10.16 6.15
C ALA A 265 -10.65 9.33 6.86
N SER A 266 -10.84 8.08 6.45
CA SER A 266 -11.72 7.13 7.11
C SER A 266 -11.29 6.90 8.56
N ALA A 267 -9.99 6.72 8.81
CA ALA A 267 -9.43 6.61 10.16
C ALA A 267 -9.73 7.88 10.98
N ASN A 268 -9.52 9.07 10.40
CA ASN A 268 -9.81 10.33 11.07
C ASN A 268 -11.29 10.48 11.46
N ARG A 269 -12.20 10.02 10.60
CA ARG A 269 -13.64 10.08 10.86
C ARG A 269 -14.08 9.11 11.95
N ARG A 270 -13.46 7.93 12.00
CA ARG A 270 -13.78 6.88 12.99
C ARG A 270 -13.29 7.21 14.39
N GLY A 271 -12.23 8.01 14.51
CA GLY A 271 -11.63 8.45 15.78
C GLY A 271 -10.41 7.64 16.19
N ASP A 272 -9.68 8.15 17.18
CA ASP A 272 -8.37 7.64 17.59
C ASP A 272 -8.41 6.15 17.99
N GLY A 273 -7.38 5.41 17.56
CA GLY A 273 -7.26 3.97 17.83
C GLY A 273 -8.12 3.07 16.93
N ARG A 274 -8.93 3.62 16.02
CA ARG A 274 -9.70 2.83 15.05
C ARG A 274 -9.02 2.79 13.69
N SER A 275 -8.95 1.58 13.10
CA SER A 275 -8.45 1.40 11.74
C SER A 275 -9.38 2.05 10.72
N GLY A 276 -8.77 2.73 9.76
CA GLY A 276 -9.45 3.21 8.55
C GLY A 276 -9.97 2.04 7.73
N ARG A 277 -10.92 2.31 6.85
CA ARG A 277 -11.30 1.37 5.80
C ARG A 277 -10.13 1.17 4.81
N ARG A 278 -10.20 0.11 4.01
CA ARG A 278 -9.16 -0.31 3.05
C ARG A 278 -9.80 -0.51 1.67
N PRO A 279 -9.89 0.56 0.87
CA PRO A 279 -10.26 0.47 -0.53
C PRO A 279 -9.22 -0.34 -1.32
N ASP A 280 -9.66 -1.03 -2.38
CA ASP A 280 -8.78 -1.89 -3.18
C ASP A 280 -7.65 -1.10 -3.83
N VAL A 281 -7.96 0.11 -4.31
CA VAL A 281 -6.99 1.07 -4.85
C VAL A 281 -7.33 2.48 -4.37
N MET A 282 -6.30 3.25 -4.06
CA MET A 282 -6.39 4.67 -3.73
C MET A 282 -5.36 5.48 -4.49
N PHE A 283 -5.74 6.68 -4.94
CA PHE A 283 -4.82 7.68 -5.48
C PHE A 283 -4.63 8.82 -4.48
N PHE A 284 -3.38 9.15 -4.21
CA PHE A 284 -3.00 10.15 -3.23
C PHE A 284 -2.36 11.35 -3.92
N VAL A 285 -2.56 12.50 -3.29
CA VAL A 285 -1.89 13.74 -3.62
C VAL A 285 -1.26 14.31 -2.37
N LYS A 286 0.06 14.44 -2.40
CA LYS A 286 0.88 15.01 -1.34
C LYS A 286 0.97 16.52 -1.53
N HIS A 287 0.25 17.26 -0.71
CA HIS A 287 0.28 18.71 -0.73
C HIS A 287 0.55 19.24 0.68
N ARG A 288 1.56 20.11 0.82
CA ARG A 288 1.97 20.75 2.09
C ARG A 288 2.12 19.73 3.25
N GLU A 289 2.95 18.70 3.01
CA GLU A 289 3.26 17.61 3.95
C GLU A 289 2.10 16.67 4.34
N ARG A 290 0.96 16.77 3.64
CA ARG A 290 -0.22 15.92 3.88
C ARG A 290 -0.57 15.14 2.63
N ASN A 291 -1.10 13.95 2.84
CA ASN A 291 -1.71 13.15 1.79
C ASN A 291 -3.21 13.41 1.78
N TYR A 292 -3.76 13.62 0.59
CA TYR A 292 -5.19 13.72 0.30
C TYR A 292 -5.58 12.59 -0.64
N GLU A 293 -6.72 11.96 -0.41
CA GLU A 293 -7.15 10.70 -1.04
C GLU A 293 -8.18 11.00 -2.14
N LEU A 294 -7.73 11.44 -3.33
CA LEU A 294 -8.62 11.99 -4.36
C LEU A 294 -9.39 10.94 -5.18
N LEU A 295 -8.95 9.68 -5.17
CA LEU A 295 -9.64 8.56 -5.83
C LEU A 295 -9.71 7.35 -4.91
N TYR A 296 -10.89 6.75 -4.87
CA TYR A 296 -11.15 5.44 -4.29
C TYR A 296 -11.64 4.48 -5.36
N ILE A 297 -11.12 3.25 -5.37
CA ILE A 297 -11.62 2.18 -6.24
C ILE A 297 -12.01 0.98 -5.38
N GLU A 298 -13.24 0.51 -5.58
CA GLU A 298 -13.76 -0.74 -5.00
C GLU A 298 -14.14 -1.66 -6.16
N CYS A 299 -13.62 -2.88 -6.10
CA CYS A 299 -13.76 -3.88 -7.11
C CYS A 299 -14.52 -5.07 -6.57
N SER A 300 -15.06 -5.84 -7.51
CA SER A 300 -15.62 -7.15 -7.26
C SER A 300 -14.92 -8.15 -8.16
N ARG A 301 -15.27 -9.43 -8.02
CA ARG A 301 -14.87 -10.46 -8.99
C ARG A 301 -15.59 -10.23 -10.32
N LEU A 302 -15.04 -10.81 -11.39
CA LEU A 302 -15.64 -10.80 -12.73
C LEU A 302 -17.09 -11.30 -12.75
N ILE A 303 -17.40 -12.30 -11.93
CA ILE A 303 -18.78 -12.69 -11.61
C ILE A 303 -19.14 -12.04 -10.28
N CYS A 304 -19.93 -10.98 -10.35
CA CYS A 304 -20.38 -10.21 -9.20
C CYS A 304 -21.85 -10.48 -8.89
N THR A 305 -22.21 -10.48 -7.61
CA THR A 305 -23.60 -10.50 -7.17
C THR A 305 -24.14 -9.08 -7.07
N LYS A 306 -25.44 -8.90 -7.28
CA LYS A 306 -26.08 -7.59 -7.09
C LYS A 306 -25.87 -7.01 -5.69
N GLN A 307 -25.75 -7.87 -4.67
CA GLN A 307 -25.47 -7.42 -3.30
C GLN A 307 -24.07 -6.82 -3.18
N LYS A 308 -23.04 -7.47 -3.74
CA LYS A 308 -21.66 -6.94 -3.72
C LYS A 308 -21.57 -5.61 -4.47
N GLU A 309 -22.26 -5.49 -5.61
CA GLU A 309 -22.41 -4.22 -6.33
C GLU A 309 -23.03 -3.12 -5.44
N GLN A 310 -24.14 -3.39 -4.76
CA GLN A 310 -24.75 -2.38 -3.86
C GLN A 310 -23.85 -2.05 -2.66
N ASP A 311 -23.20 -3.06 -2.07
CA ASP A 311 -22.33 -2.87 -0.91
C ASP A 311 -21.10 -2.03 -1.26
N ASP A 312 -20.47 -2.28 -2.41
CA ASP A 312 -19.30 -1.52 -2.87
C ASP A 312 -19.65 -0.09 -3.25
N GLU A 313 -20.82 0.15 -3.84
CA GLU A 313 -21.32 1.51 -4.05
C GLU A 313 -21.48 2.25 -2.72
N ILE A 314 -22.06 1.59 -1.70
CA ILE A 314 -22.21 2.14 -0.36
C ILE A 314 -20.86 2.46 0.29
N LYS A 315 -19.86 1.59 0.12
CA LYS A 315 -18.52 1.86 0.62
C LYS A 315 -17.93 3.10 -0.05
N LEU A 316 -17.99 3.19 -1.38
CA LEU A 316 -17.36 4.27 -2.14
C LEU A 316 -17.87 5.66 -1.74
N TRP A 317 -19.18 5.88 -1.70
CA TRP A 317 -19.67 7.22 -1.33
C TRP A 317 -19.40 7.57 0.13
N ARG A 318 -19.29 6.57 1.03
CA ARG A 318 -18.88 6.79 2.42
C ARG A 318 -17.42 7.21 2.53
N GLU A 319 -16.53 6.59 1.76
CA GLU A 319 -15.11 6.96 1.71
C GLU A 319 -14.91 8.34 1.11
N ALA A 320 -15.57 8.61 -0.02
CA ALA A 320 -15.55 9.93 -0.64
C ALA A 320 -16.06 11.03 0.31
N ASN A 321 -17.09 10.73 1.10
CA ASN A 321 -17.63 11.63 2.11
C ASN A 321 -16.66 11.87 3.29
N ASP A 322 -15.97 10.82 3.73
CA ASP A 322 -14.98 10.91 4.80
C ASP A 322 -13.76 11.75 4.35
N GLU A 323 -13.31 11.58 3.10
CA GLU A 323 -12.26 12.44 2.51
C GLU A 323 -12.72 13.88 2.32
N MET A 324 -13.93 14.11 1.81
CA MET A 324 -14.46 15.46 1.64
C MET A 324 -14.45 16.21 2.99
N TYR A 325 -14.85 15.54 4.07
CA TYR A 325 -14.72 16.09 5.42
C TYR A 325 -13.25 16.33 5.82
N TYR A 326 -12.36 15.40 5.52
CA TYR A 326 -10.93 15.47 5.85
C TYR A 326 -10.22 16.65 5.14
N VAL A 327 -10.54 16.89 3.87
CA VAL A 327 -10.07 18.03 3.06
C VAL A 327 -10.57 19.34 3.68
N HIS A 328 -11.88 19.47 3.89
CA HIS A 328 -12.49 20.70 4.41
C HIS A 328 -12.13 21.04 5.86
N LYS A 329 -11.57 20.10 6.62
CA LYS A 329 -10.99 20.37 7.94
C LYS A 329 -9.67 21.17 7.84
N ARG A 330 -9.02 21.21 6.68
CA ARG A 330 -7.65 21.71 6.51
C ARG A 330 -7.53 22.82 5.47
N CYS A 331 -8.26 22.71 4.38
CA CYS A 331 -8.31 23.73 3.34
C CYS A 331 -9.75 23.93 2.86
N LYS A 332 -9.98 24.97 2.06
CA LYS A 332 -11.29 25.27 1.47
C LYS A 332 -11.18 25.30 -0.05
N PRO A 333 -11.10 24.14 -0.73
CA PRO A 333 -11.22 24.12 -2.17
C PRO A 333 -12.61 24.64 -2.57
N ASP A 334 -12.73 25.11 -3.82
CA ASP A 334 -13.96 25.72 -4.32
C ASP A 334 -15.13 24.73 -4.25
N LYS A 335 -16.24 25.17 -3.64
CA LYS A 335 -17.52 24.44 -3.63
C LYS A 335 -18.08 24.38 -5.05
N ASP A 336 -18.94 23.39 -5.31
CA ASP A 336 -19.48 23.07 -6.64
C ASP A 336 -18.45 22.70 -7.73
N GLU A 337 -17.15 22.83 -7.45
CA GLU A 337 -16.05 22.49 -8.39
C GLU A 337 -15.22 21.29 -7.89
N PHE A 338 -14.74 21.32 -6.65
CA PHE A 338 -13.89 20.26 -6.13
C PHE A 338 -14.68 19.01 -5.74
N GLY A 339 -14.21 17.85 -6.19
CA GLY A 339 -14.84 16.56 -5.89
C GLY A 339 -13.87 15.46 -5.51
N ILE A 340 -14.38 14.44 -4.82
CA ILE A 340 -13.65 13.18 -4.55
C ILE A 340 -14.19 12.10 -5.49
N VAL A 341 -13.29 11.42 -6.19
CA VAL A 341 -13.66 10.45 -7.22
C VAL A 341 -13.83 9.06 -6.62
N GLY A 342 -14.90 8.37 -6.98
CA GLY A 342 -15.12 6.97 -6.65
C GLY A 342 -15.31 6.15 -7.93
N VAL A 343 -14.50 5.11 -8.13
CA VAL A 343 -14.64 4.18 -9.24
C VAL A 343 -15.11 2.82 -8.71
N GLN A 344 -16.24 2.36 -9.21
CA GLN A 344 -16.75 1.03 -8.90
C GLN A 344 -16.44 0.08 -10.05
N VAL A 345 -15.94 -1.12 -9.75
CA VAL A 345 -15.83 -2.20 -10.73
C VAL A 345 -16.71 -3.37 -10.30
N ALA A 346 -17.91 -3.45 -10.87
CA ALA A 346 -18.89 -4.50 -10.64
C ALA A 346 -18.90 -5.51 -11.79
N GLY A 347 -18.29 -6.68 -11.59
CA GLY A 347 -18.11 -7.66 -12.66
C GLY A 347 -17.22 -7.10 -13.78
N GLN A 348 -17.80 -6.91 -14.96
CA GLN A 348 -17.12 -6.28 -16.11
C GLN A 348 -17.49 -4.81 -16.29
N THR A 349 -18.27 -4.23 -15.38
CA THR A 349 -18.75 -2.85 -15.52
C THR A 349 -17.94 -1.93 -14.62
N MET A 350 -17.31 -0.92 -15.20
CA MET A 350 -16.64 0.16 -14.49
C MET A 350 -17.54 1.40 -14.48
N ARG A 351 -17.84 1.92 -13.29
CA ARG A 351 -18.60 3.17 -13.10
C ARG A 351 -17.72 4.25 -12.50
N LEU A 352 -17.74 5.42 -13.09
CA LEU A 352 -17.06 6.61 -12.62
C LEU A 352 -18.05 7.52 -11.90
N ASN A 353 -17.76 7.84 -10.65
CA ASN A 353 -18.60 8.67 -9.79
C ASN A 353 -17.79 9.80 -9.16
N VAL A 354 -18.48 10.88 -8.76
CA VAL A 354 -17.86 11.98 -8.03
C VAL A 354 -18.74 12.46 -6.90
N LEU A 355 -18.15 12.70 -5.73
CA LEU A 355 -18.79 13.38 -4.62
C LEU A 355 -18.36 14.85 -4.61
N ILE A 356 -19.31 15.77 -4.74
CA ILE A 356 -19.08 17.22 -4.72
C ILE A 356 -19.84 17.82 -3.54
N ARG A 357 -19.22 18.79 -2.87
CA ARG A 357 -19.88 19.62 -1.86
C ARG A 357 -20.39 20.90 -2.51
N ASP A 358 -21.69 21.10 -2.48
CA ASP A 358 -22.32 22.26 -3.11
C ASP A 358 -22.19 23.54 -2.27
N ASN A 359 -22.56 24.67 -2.86
CA ASN A 359 -22.54 25.97 -2.18
C ASN A 359 -23.34 26.01 -0.86
N ALA A 360 -24.40 25.21 -0.74
CA ALA A 360 -25.22 25.05 0.45
C ALA A 360 -24.64 24.05 1.48
N ASP A 361 -23.39 23.63 1.28
CA ASP A 361 -22.68 22.65 2.11
C ASP A 361 -23.28 21.24 2.08
N ILE A 362 -24.10 20.92 1.07
CA ILE A 362 -24.70 19.60 0.86
C ILE A 362 -23.78 18.76 -0.03
N HIS A 363 -23.52 17.53 0.41
CA HIS A 363 -22.74 16.58 -0.38
C HIS A 363 -23.65 15.87 -1.40
N ARG A 364 -23.25 15.87 -2.67
CA ARG A 364 -23.97 15.25 -3.78
C ARG A 364 -23.07 14.23 -4.45
N TYR A 365 -23.59 13.03 -4.64
CA TYR A 365 -22.88 11.94 -5.30
C TYR A 365 -23.47 11.73 -6.69
N TYR A 366 -22.65 11.88 -7.72
CA TYR A 366 -23.07 11.82 -9.12
C TYR A 366 -22.46 10.62 -9.81
N HIS A 367 -23.28 9.88 -10.56
CA HIS A 367 -22.83 8.92 -11.56
C HIS A 367 -22.52 9.67 -12.86
N LEU A 368 -21.28 9.59 -13.33
CA LEU A 368 -20.83 10.32 -14.51
C LEU A 368 -20.88 9.44 -15.76
N LEU A 369 -20.15 8.32 -15.73
CA LEU A 369 -19.97 7.44 -16.88
C LEU A 369 -19.93 5.98 -16.45
N GLU A 370 -20.30 5.10 -17.38
CA GLU A 370 -20.19 3.66 -17.24
C GLU A 370 -19.59 3.07 -18.52
N ALA A 371 -18.63 2.15 -18.38
CA ALA A 371 -18.07 1.41 -19.49
C ALA A 371 -17.79 -0.03 -19.10
N LYS A 372 -17.80 -0.93 -20.10
CA LYS A 372 -17.38 -2.31 -19.91
C LYS A 372 -15.86 -2.40 -19.94
N VAL A 373 -15.25 -3.07 -18.96
CA VAL A 373 -13.82 -3.40 -18.93
C VAL A 373 -13.55 -4.50 -19.96
N PRO A 374 -12.78 -4.25 -21.03
CA PRO A 374 -12.53 -5.23 -22.07
C PRO A 374 -11.40 -6.17 -21.63
N ILE A 375 -11.71 -7.16 -20.80
CA ILE A 375 -10.72 -8.16 -20.32
C ILE A 375 -10.29 -9.16 -21.41
N GLN A 376 -11.01 -9.20 -22.52
CA GLN A 376 -10.79 -10.06 -23.69
C GLN A 376 -10.92 -9.22 -24.97
N PRO A 377 -10.35 -9.67 -26.11
CA PRO A 377 -10.53 -9.02 -27.40
C PRO A 377 -12.00 -8.67 -27.64
N SER A 378 -12.26 -7.39 -27.86
CA SER A 378 -13.60 -6.80 -27.89
C SER A 378 -13.75 -5.86 -29.06
N ASP A 379 -14.99 -5.55 -29.41
CA ASP A 379 -15.31 -4.56 -30.43
C ASP A 379 -14.73 -3.18 -30.11
N SER A 380 -14.35 -2.42 -31.15
CA SER A 380 -13.72 -1.11 -31.00
C SER A 380 -14.60 -0.13 -30.23
N VAL A 381 -15.93 -0.19 -30.34
CA VAL A 381 -16.84 0.69 -29.61
C VAL A 381 -16.76 0.45 -28.10
N ILE A 382 -16.57 -0.80 -27.68
CA ILE A 382 -16.40 -1.15 -26.26
C ILE A 382 -15.08 -0.59 -25.75
N VAL A 383 -14.01 -0.79 -26.51
CA VAL A 383 -12.67 -0.30 -26.15
C VAL A 383 -12.64 1.23 -26.10
N THR A 384 -13.24 1.92 -27.06
CA THR A 384 -13.33 3.39 -27.09
C THR A 384 -14.03 3.94 -25.86
N LYS A 385 -15.21 3.41 -25.50
CA LYS A 385 -15.93 3.87 -24.30
C LYS A 385 -15.13 3.67 -23.01
N PHE A 386 -14.38 2.57 -22.92
CA PHE A 386 -13.53 2.30 -21.78
C PHE A 386 -12.35 3.28 -21.70
N VAL A 387 -11.68 3.55 -22.82
CA VAL A 387 -10.61 4.55 -22.89
C VAL A 387 -11.14 5.96 -22.57
N GLU A 388 -12.29 6.35 -23.12
CA GLU A 388 -12.94 7.63 -22.84
C GLU A 388 -13.23 7.80 -21.34
N LEU A 389 -13.79 6.79 -20.67
CA LEU A 389 -14.03 6.82 -19.22
C LEU A 389 -12.74 7.08 -18.44
N LEU A 390 -11.64 6.42 -18.81
CA LEU A 390 -10.33 6.60 -18.16
C LEU A 390 -9.72 7.98 -18.43
N LEU A 391 -9.87 8.51 -19.65
CA LEU A 391 -9.44 9.87 -19.97
C LEU A 391 -10.25 10.93 -19.20
N VAL A 392 -11.56 10.73 -19.04
CA VAL A 392 -12.40 11.60 -18.19
C VAL A 392 -11.97 11.54 -16.73
N LEU A 393 -11.70 10.34 -16.20
CA LEU A 393 -11.13 10.17 -14.85
C LEU A 393 -9.83 10.98 -14.69
N ARG A 394 -8.91 10.86 -15.65
CA ARG A 394 -7.65 11.62 -15.65
C ARG A 394 -7.90 13.13 -15.65
N ASN A 395 -8.77 13.62 -16.53
CA ASN A 395 -9.11 15.03 -16.65
C ASN A 395 -9.69 15.60 -15.35
N ILE A 396 -10.59 14.85 -14.70
CA ILE A 396 -11.18 15.23 -13.41
C ILE A 396 -10.10 15.36 -12.34
N LEU A 397 -9.19 14.38 -12.24
CA LEU A 397 -8.12 14.40 -11.26
C LEU A 397 -7.15 15.57 -11.50
N ILE A 398 -6.84 15.91 -12.76
CA ILE A 398 -6.02 17.08 -13.11
C ILE A 398 -6.63 18.37 -12.53
N VAL A 399 -7.93 18.59 -12.76
CA VAL A 399 -8.63 19.77 -12.24
C VAL A 399 -8.71 19.73 -10.71
N ASN A 400 -9.09 18.60 -10.10
CA ASN A 400 -9.21 18.48 -8.65
C ASN A 400 -7.86 18.71 -7.93
N MET A 401 -6.76 18.25 -8.51
CA MET A 401 -5.42 18.55 -8.02
C MET A 401 -5.13 20.04 -8.08
N SER A 402 -5.40 20.70 -9.20
CA SER A 402 -5.22 22.15 -9.33
C SER A 402 -6.06 22.91 -8.29
N LEU A 403 -7.33 22.55 -8.11
CA LEU A 403 -8.21 23.16 -7.10
C LEU A 403 -7.70 22.95 -5.68
N LEU A 404 -7.21 21.75 -5.35
CA LEU A 404 -6.62 21.44 -4.04
C LEU A 404 -5.37 22.27 -3.76
N TYR A 405 -4.48 22.40 -4.75
CA TYR A 405 -3.24 23.16 -4.62
C TYR A 405 -3.49 24.66 -4.45
N ASN A 406 -4.55 25.17 -5.08
CA ASN A 406 -4.97 26.57 -5.01
C ASN A 406 -5.92 26.86 -3.82
N ALA A 407 -6.24 25.86 -2.99
CA ALA A 407 -7.16 26.03 -1.88
C ALA A 407 -6.52 26.82 -0.72
N PRO A 408 -7.21 27.83 -0.15
CA PRO A 408 -6.77 28.51 1.06
C PRO A 408 -6.79 27.56 2.27
N LEU A 409 -5.83 27.74 3.18
CA LEU A 409 -5.73 26.97 4.42
C LEU A 409 -6.69 27.51 5.47
N LEU A 410 -7.15 26.61 6.33
CA LEU A 410 -7.77 26.97 7.60
C LEU A 410 -6.68 27.21 8.64
N GLU A 411 -6.43 28.47 9.01
CA GLU A 411 -5.56 28.78 10.14
C GLU A 411 -6.11 28.14 11.42
N LYS A 412 -5.23 27.53 12.23
CA LYS A 412 -5.60 27.14 13.59
C LYS A 412 -5.92 28.44 14.34
N SER A 413 -7.18 28.66 14.70
CA SER A 413 -7.56 29.69 15.66
C SER A 413 -6.81 29.44 16.98
N SER A 414 -5.72 30.16 17.20
CA SER A 414 -5.13 30.34 18.52
C SER A 414 -5.84 31.51 19.17
N THR A 415 -7.01 31.28 19.74
CA THR A 415 -7.56 32.19 20.76
C THR A 415 -6.68 32.09 22.01
N VAL A 416 -5.62 32.90 22.04
CA VAL A 416 -4.98 33.32 23.28
C VAL A 416 -5.89 34.39 23.88
N THR A 417 -6.70 34.02 24.86
CA THR A 417 -7.33 35.00 25.75
C THR A 417 -6.25 35.69 26.54
N SER A 418 -5.99 36.96 26.23
CA SER A 418 -5.18 37.86 27.05
C SER A 418 -5.81 37.99 28.44
N PRO A 419 -5.04 37.95 29.55
CA PRO A 419 -5.57 38.30 30.86
C PRO A 419 -5.96 39.77 30.86
N ARG A 420 -7.16 40.09 31.35
CA ARG A 420 -7.55 41.47 31.64
C ARG A 420 -6.59 42.03 32.71
N SER A 421 -6.03 43.20 32.40
CA SER A 421 -5.24 44.06 33.29
C SER A 421 -6.03 44.53 34.49
#